data_AF-A0A5K1HNF8-F1
#
_entry.id   AF-A0A5K1HNF8-F1
#
_cell.length_a   1.000
_cell.length_b   1.000
_cell.length_c   1.000
_cell.angle_alpha   90.00
_cell.angle_beta   90.00
_cell.angle_gamma   90.00
#
_symmetry.space_group_name_H-M   'P 1'
#
loop_
_entity.id
_entity.type
_entity.pdbx_description
1 polymer ?
#
loop_
_entity_poly.entity_id
_entity_poly.type
_entity_poly.pdbx_seq_one_letter_code
_entity_poly.pdbx_strand_id
1 'polypeptide(L)' 'GAFPVILGHEATGIVESIGAGVTRVKVGDVVIPCYTP' A
#
# COMPACT_ATOMS: atom_id res chain seq x y z
N GLY A 1 4.33 -19.40 3.02
CA GLY A 1 3.58 -18.53 3.96
C GLY A 1 3.10 -19.38 5.12
N ALA A 2 3.16 -18.85 6.34
CA ALA A 2 2.49 -19.43 7.50
C ALA A 2 1.02 -18.99 7.52
N PHE A 3 0.12 -19.81 8.08
CA PHE A 3 -1.31 -19.53 8.13
C PHE A 3 -1.77 -19.08 9.53
N PRO A 4 -2.82 -18.24 9.62
CA PRO A 4 -3.60 -17.68 8.50
C PRO A 4 -2.91 -16.48 7.82
N VAL A 5 -3.20 -16.27 6.53
CA VAL A 5 -2.63 -15.18 5.72
C VAL A 5 -3.67 -14.60 4.76
N ILE A 6 -3.62 -13.29 4.54
CA ILE A 6 -4.33 -12.61 3.44
C ILE A 6 -3.40 -12.63 2.22
N LEU A 7 -3.81 -13.34 1.17
CA LEU A 7 -3.05 -13.48 -0.07
C LEU A 7 -3.19 -12.24 -0.96
N GLY A 8 -2.41 -12.21 -2.05
CA GLY A 8 -2.42 -11.14 -3.05
C GLY A 8 -1.19 -10.24 -2.95
N HIS A 9 -0.61 -9.89 -4.11
CA HIS A 9 0.56 -9.01 -4.20
C HIS A 9 0.48 -8.01 -5.37
N GLU A 10 -0.61 -8.03 -6.13
CA GLU A 10 -0.85 -7.15 -7.27
C GLU A 10 -2.16 -6.40 -7.06
N ALA A 11 -2.09 -5.07 -7.01
CA ALA A 11 -3.25 -4.22 -6.76
C ALA A 11 -3.01 -2.78 -7.26
N THR A 12 -4.07 -1.98 -7.22
CA THR A 12 -4.04 -0.51 -7.31
C THR A 12 -5.02 0.04 -6.26
N GLY A 13 -4.84 1.27 -5.80
CA GLY A 13 -5.70 1.88 -4.80
C GLY A 13 -5.57 3.39 -4.70
N ILE A 14 -6.42 3.99 -3.87
CA ILE A 14 -6.35 5.41 -3.50
C ILE A 14 -5.82 5.52 -2.07
N VAL A 15 -4.91 6.46 -1.82
CA VAL A 15 -4.40 6.75 -0.47
C VAL A 15 -5.54 7.30 0.40
N GLU A 16 -5.93 6.56 1.42
CA GLU A 16 -7.00 6.94 2.36
C GLU A 16 -6.47 7.83 3.50
N SER A 17 -5.29 7.49 4.04
CA SER A 17 -4.61 8.23 5.12
C SER A 17 -3.08 8.11 4.99
N ILE A 18 -2.34 9.01 5.66
CA ILE A 18 -0.86 8.98 5.69
C ILE A 18 -0.34 9.04 7.14
N GLY A 19 0.79 8.38 7.39
CA GLY A 19 1.48 8.42 8.67
C GLY A 19 2.30 9.70 8.90
N ALA A 20 2.72 9.94 10.14
CA ALA A 20 3.57 11.08 10.49
C ALA A 20 4.90 11.07 9.71
N GLY A 21 5.29 12.23 9.17
CA GLY A 21 6.55 12.40 8.43
C GLY A 21 6.56 11.88 6.99
N VAL A 22 5.46 11.28 6.52
CA VAL A 22 5.32 10.89 5.10
C VAL A 22 5.13 12.14 4.24
N THR A 23 6.00 12.33 3.25
CA THR A 23 5.99 13.52 2.37
C THR A 23 5.88 13.21 0.88
N ARG A 24 5.95 11.93 0.50
CA ARG A 24 6.09 11.49 -0.90
C ARG A 24 4.76 11.07 -1.55
N VAL A 25 3.70 10.95 -0.77
CA VAL A 25 2.32 10.66 -1.20
C VAL A 25 1.36 11.48 -0.35
N LYS A 26 0.15 11.75 -0.85
CA LYS A 26 -0.93 12.43 -0.11
C LYS A 26 -2.26 11.68 -0.26
N VAL A 27 -3.20 11.95 0.65
CA VAL A 27 -4.57 11.44 0.56
C VAL A 27 -5.19 11.79 -0.80
N GLY A 28 -5.82 10.81 -1.44
CA GLY A 28 -6.42 10.93 -2.76
C GLY A 28 -5.51 10.54 -3.94
N ASP A 29 -4.20 10.32 -3.71
CA ASP A 29 -3.31 9.83 -4.78
C ASP A 29 -3.70 8.41 -5.21
N VAL A 30 -3.68 8.15 -6.52
CA VAL A 30 -3.72 6.78 -7.08
C VAL A 30 -2.34 6.17 -6.95
N VAL A 31 -2.25 4.98 -6.36
CA VAL A 31 -0.99 4.27 -6.10
C VAL A 31 -1.06 2.81 -6.53
N ILE A 32 0.09 2.29 -6.93
CA ILE A 32 0.30 0.87 -7.22
C ILE A 32 1.33 0.36 -6.19
N PRO A 33 0.95 -0.54 -5.26
CA PRO A 33 1.92 -1.18 -4.38
C PRO A 33 2.86 -2.08 -5.18
N CYS A 34 4.15 -2.02 -4.85
CA CYS A 34 5.18 -2.91 -5.40
C CYS A 34 5.76 -3.77 -4.28
N TYR A 35 5.96 -5.05 -4.55
CA TYR A 35 6.70 -5.94 -3.67
C TYR A 35 8.20 -5.71 -3.85
N THR A 36 8.92 -5.47 -2.75
CA THR A 36 10.38 -5.58 -2.72
C THR A 36 10.72 -6.96 -2.12
N PRO A 37 11.56 -7.78 -2.79
CA PRO A 37 11.91 -9.12 -2.32
C PRO A 37 12.37 -9.19 -0.86
#